data_AF-A0A965R5F4-F1
#
_entry.id   AF-A0A965R5F4-F1
#
_cell.length_a   1.000
_cell.length_b   1.000
_cell.length_c   1.000
_cell.angle_alpha   90.00
_cell.angle_beta   90.00
_cell.angle_gamma   90.00
#
_symmetry.space_group_name_H-M   'P 1'
#
loop_
_entity.id
_entity.type
_entity.pdbx_description
1 polymer ?
#
loop_
_entity_poly.entity_id
_entity_poly.type
_entity_poly.pdbx_seq_one_letter_code
_entity_poly.pdbx_strand_id
1 'polypeptide(L)'
;MAKKKNIKVSLYNKVQKEFSKINAKLPEYQQLSAQQRRQIISKSIYPFIKDKKVLVRDIRTRINSIVEVVKETTTTDDCNPLLIDPSTFVDVAWYDVSDFIANVLPNCIYVQVDANGFGQTKIFNTRNYNYYQSGVKQIIENIRKYVDSKPKNEDYPFFSGFVQVRPNRKDDKKFDSYFVQLVLNFNGEYIEEVEIREFEIPQGKRRKVNTITNEINKRKKELVNTRRKKRKALETTNKNIKNVDATNKKLKRTKSNSDKLKLSNQLLKEFNKAMKSLEQGYAKGYFTKTLYNQRKKELIKAFRLAKGGEI
;
A
#
# COMPACT_ATOMS: atom_id res chain seq x y z
N MET A 1 -5.57 10.16 -44.83
CA MET A 1 -6.43 9.65 -43.72
C MET A 1 -5.78 8.43 -43.09
N ALA A 2 -5.25 8.54 -41.87
CA ALA A 2 -4.61 7.43 -41.18
C ALA A 2 -5.67 6.41 -40.70
N LYS A 3 -5.59 5.16 -41.19
CA LYS A 3 -6.42 4.04 -40.71
C LYS A 3 -6.19 3.87 -39.20
N LYS A 4 -7.19 4.18 -38.37
CA LYS A 4 -7.19 3.87 -36.94
C LYS A 4 -6.96 2.37 -36.78
N LYS A 5 -5.76 1.97 -36.34
CA LYS A 5 -5.49 0.58 -35.91
C LYS A 5 -6.51 0.24 -34.83
N ASN A 6 -7.35 -0.76 -35.09
CA ASN A 6 -8.33 -1.27 -34.15
C ASN A 6 -7.55 -2.00 -33.04
N ILE A 7 -7.10 -1.27 -32.01
CA ILE A 7 -6.38 -1.85 -30.88
C ILE A 7 -7.36 -2.77 -30.16
N LYS A 8 -7.17 -4.08 -30.34
CA LYS A 8 -7.98 -5.11 -29.69
C LYS A 8 -7.82 -4.95 -28.17
N VAL A 9 -8.84 -4.38 -27.53
CA VAL A 9 -8.86 -4.16 -26.08
C VAL A 9 -8.64 -5.51 -25.39
N SER A 10 -7.62 -5.58 -24.54
CA SER A 10 -7.30 -6.80 -23.81
C SER A 10 -8.49 -7.28 -22.97
N LEU A 11 -8.61 -8.58 -22.76
CA LEU A 11 -9.68 -9.15 -21.91
C LEU A 11 -9.68 -8.51 -20.53
N TYR A 12 -8.49 -8.27 -19.96
CA TYR A 12 -8.34 -7.56 -18.69
C TYR A 12 -8.97 -6.17 -18.72
N ASN A 13 -8.70 -5.36 -19.76
CA ASN A 13 -9.26 -4.02 -19.89
C ASN A 13 -10.78 -4.04 -20.07
N LYS A 14 -11.32 -5.05 -20.78
CA LYS A 14 -12.78 -5.25 -20.89
C LYS A 14 -13.41 -5.51 -19.52
N VAL A 15 -12.81 -6.41 -18.73
CA VAL A 15 -13.28 -6.72 -17.37
C VAL A 15 -13.20 -5.50 -16.47
N GLN A 16 -12.08 -4.76 -16.52
CA GLN A 16 -11.91 -3.54 -15.74
C GLN A 16 -12.96 -2.46 -16.08
N LYS A 17 -13.30 -2.32 -17.37
CA LYS A 17 -14.36 -1.40 -17.82
C LYS A 17 -15.72 -1.81 -17.28
N GLU A 18 -16.12 -3.07 -17.43
CA GLU A 18 -17.42 -3.56 -16.95
C GLU A 18 -17.52 -3.51 -15.42
N PHE A 19 -16.45 -3.85 -14.70
CA PHE A 19 -16.42 -3.72 -13.25
C PHE A 19 -16.55 -2.26 -12.82
N SER A 20 -15.89 -1.33 -13.52
CA SER A 20 -16.02 0.09 -13.18
C SER A 20 -17.45 0.61 -13.38
N LYS A 21 -18.17 0.12 -14.40
CA LYS A 21 -19.59 0.44 -14.62
C LYS A 21 -20.49 -0.11 -13.51
N ILE A 22 -20.29 -1.37 -13.10
CA ILE A 22 -21.08 -1.98 -12.02
C ILE A 22 -20.80 -1.27 -10.70
N ASN A 23 -19.53 -1.01 -10.40
CA ASN A 23 -19.10 -0.32 -9.19
C ASN A 23 -19.68 1.10 -9.09
N ALA A 24 -19.76 1.83 -10.20
CA ALA A 24 -20.33 3.19 -10.21
C ALA A 24 -21.82 3.23 -9.87
N LYS A 25 -22.54 2.12 -9.99
CA LYS A 25 -23.95 2.00 -9.61
C LYS A 25 -24.16 1.66 -8.13
N LEU A 26 -23.09 1.34 -7.41
CA LEU A 26 -23.20 1.03 -5.98
C LEU A 26 -23.34 2.31 -5.16
N PRO A 27 -24.04 2.25 -4.01
CA PRO A 27 -24.00 3.29 -3.00
C PRO A 27 -22.56 3.65 -2.64
N GLU A 28 -22.30 4.92 -2.34
CA GLU A 28 -20.94 5.44 -2.18
C GLU A 28 -20.10 4.63 -1.18
N TYR A 29 -20.69 4.25 -0.06
CA TYR A 29 -20.05 3.46 1.01
C TYR A 29 -19.72 2.01 0.60
N GLN A 30 -20.33 1.49 -0.46
CA GLN A 30 -20.07 0.14 -1.00
C GLN A 30 -19.20 0.15 -2.26
N GLN A 31 -18.90 1.33 -2.80
CA GLN A 31 -18.03 1.41 -3.96
C GLN A 31 -16.61 0.95 -3.60
N LEU A 32 -15.97 0.22 -4.49
CA LEU A 32 -14.60 -0.25 -4.34
C LEU A 32 -13.61 0.75 -4.96
N SER A 33 -12.42 0.86 -4.38
CA SER A 33 -11.31 1.64 -4.95
C SER A 33 -10.80 1.02 -6.25
N ALA A 34 -10.10 1.81 -7.07
CA ALA A 34 -9.46 1.29 -8.29
C ALA A 34 -8.47 0.15 -7.98
N GLN A 35 -7.76 0.25 -6.85
CA GLN A 35 -6.82 -0.77 -6.39
C GLN A 35 -7.53 -2.06 -5.99
N GLN A 36 -8.61 -1.96 -5.19
CA GLN A 36 -9.42 -3.12 -4.79
C GLN A 36 -9.99 -3.83 -6.02
N ARG A 37 -10.57 -3.08 -6.98
CA ARG A 37 -11.06 -3.65 -8.23
C ARG A 37 -9.95 -4.39 -8.99
N ARG A 38 -8.76 -3.80 -9.15
CA ARG A 38 -7.63 -4.47 -9.82
C ARG A 38 -7.19 -5.74 -9.10
N GLN A 39 -7.17 -5.74 -7.78
CA GLN A 39 -6.83 -6.92 -6.98
C GLN A 39 -7.86 -8.03 -7.16
N ILE A 40 -9.15 -7.70 -7.07
CA ILE A 40 -10.26 -8.66 -7.28
C ILE A 40 -10.21 -9.21 -8.71
N ILE A 41 -9.97 -8.36 -9.71
CA ILE A 41 -9.83 -8.82 -11.09
C ILE A 41 -8.68 -9.82 -11.18
N SER A 42 -7.50 -9.47 -10.67
CA SER A 42 -6.32 -10.32 -10.76
C SER A 42 -6.47 -11.65 -10.02
N LYS A 43 -7.09 -11.65 -8.83
CA LYS A 43 -7.16 -12.82 -7.95
C LYS A 43 -8.39 -13.70 -8.19
N SER A 44 -9.53 -13.11 -8.52
CA SER A 44 -10.83 -13.79 -8.43
C SER A 44 -11.63 -13.84 -9.73
N ILE A 45 -11.32 -12.96 -10.70
CA ILE A 45 -12.03 -12.90 -11.98
C ILE A 45 -11.15 -13.44 -13.10
N TYR A 46 -10.00 -12.80 -13.34
CA TYR A 46 -9.09 -13.09 -14.45
C TYR A 46 -8.65 -14.57 -14.53
N PRO A 47 -8.29 -15.25 -13.42
CA PRO A 47 -7.91 -16.66 -13.45
C PRO A 47 -9.02 -17.58 -13.99
N PHE A 48 -10.29 -17.21 -13.83
CA PHE A 48 -11.44 -18.02 -14.27
C PHE A 48 -11.80 -17.80 -15.74
N ILE A 49 -11.40 -16.68 -16.33
CA ILE A 49 -11.84 -16.24 -17.66
C ILE A 49 -10.70 -16.20 -18.70
N LYS A 50 -9.43 -16.23 -18.27
CA LYS A 50 -8.28 -16.03 -19.17
C LYS A 50 -8.14 -17.07 -20.28
N ASP A 51 -8.54 -18.32 -20.02
CA ASP A 51 -8.38 -19.45 -20.94
C ASP A 51 -9.68 -19.83 -21.67
N LYS A 52 -10.74 -19.03 -21.52
CA LYS A 52 -12.08 -19.32 -22.05
C LYS A 52 -12.49 -18.25 -23.07
N LYS A 53 -13.31 -18.63 -24.05
CA LYS A 53 -14.09 -17.65 -24.82
C LYS A 53 -15.22 -17.16 -23.92
N VAL A 54 -15.09 -15.95 -23.39
CA VAL A 54 -16.00 -15.42 -22.36
C VAL A 54 -16.84 -14.31 -22.95
N LEU A 55 -18.16 -14.40 -22.76
CA LEU A 55 -19.08 -13.35 -23.14
C LEU A 55 -19.06 -12.24 -22.09
N VAL A 56 -19.47 -11.03 -22.49
CA VAL A 56 -19.61 -9.90 -21.55
C VAL A 56 -20.61 -10.24 -20.43
N ARG A 57 -21.64 -11.05 -20.74
CA ARG A 57 -22.61 -11.54 -19.75
C ARG A 57 -21.93 -12.31 -18.62
N ASP A 58 -21.04 -13.25 -18.92
CA ASP A 58 -20.39 -14.08 -17.91
C ASP A 58 -19.45 -13.24 -17.02
N ILE A 59 -18.77 -12.26 -17.62
CA ILE A 59 -17.96 -11.27 -16.90
C ILE A 59 -18.83 -10.49 -15.91
N ARG A 60 -20.00 -10.01 -16.34
CA ARG A 60 -20.93 -9.27 -15.48
C ARG A 60 -21.49 -10.14 -14.37
N THR A 61 -21.90 -11.38 -14.65
CA THR A 61 -22.39 -12.32 -13.64
C THR A 61 -21.34 -12.54 -12.55
N ARG A 62 -20.07 -12.76 -12.95
CA ARG A 62 -18.98 -12.96 -11.99
C ARG A 62 -18.66 -11.71 -11.16
N ILE A 63 -18.73 -10.53 -11.78
CA ILE A 63 -18.55 -9.27 -11.03
C ILE A 63 -19.70 -9.10 -10.04
N ASN A 64 -20.95 -9.28 -10.47
CA ASN A 64 -22.12 -9.14 -9.61
C ASN A 64 -22.06 -10.10 -8.42
N SER A 65 -21.68 -11.38 -8.61
CA SER A 65 -21.54 -12.31 -7.49
C SER A 65 -20.52 -11.85 -6.45
N ILE A 66 -19.44 -11.19 -6.87
CA ILE A 66 -18.45 -10.64 -5.94
C ILE A 66 -18.98 -9.37 -5.25
N VAL A 67 -19.69 -8.53 -6.01
CA VAL A 67 -20.29 -7.29 -5.51
C VAL A 67 -21.39 -7.58 -4.49
N GLU A 68 -22.20 -8.64 -4.66
CA GLU A 68 -23.20 -9.05 -3.66
C GLU A 68 -22.54 -9.37 -2.32
N VAL A 69 -21.41 -10.10 -2.30
CA VAL A 69 -20.65 -10.35 -1.07
C VAL A 69 -20.14 -9.04 -0.43
N VAL A 70 -19.75 -8.06 -1.24
CA VAL A 70 -19.33 -6.73 -0.73
C VAL A 70 -20.53 -5.97 -0.12
N LYS A 71 -21.71 -6.06 -0.73
CA LYS A 71 -22.93 -5.44 -0.22
C LYS A 71 -23.35 -6.01 1.13
N GLU A 72 -23.23 -7.31 1.32
CA GLU A 72 -23.57 -8.00 2.57
C GLU A 72 -22.60 -7.65 3.71
N THR A 73 -21.35 -7.29 3.39
CA THR A 73 -20.28 -7.13 4.38
C THR A 73 -19.95 -5.68 4.73
N THR A 74 -20.31 -4.70 3.89
CA THR A 74 -20.00 -3.27 4.13
C THR A 74 -21.27 -2.49 4.41
N THR A 75 -21.33 -1.90 5.61
CA THR A 75 -22.44 -1.08 6.09
C THR A 75 -22.05 0.39 6.19
N THR A 76 -23.03 1.29 6.30
CA THR A 76 -22.78 2.72 6.55
C THR A 76 -22.07 2.97 7.88
N ASP A 77 -22.27 2.09 8.87
CA ASP A 77 -21.60 2.17 10.16
C ASP A 77 -20.07 2.02 10.00
N ASP A 78 -19.61 1.15 9.10
CA ASP A 78 -18.18 0.91 8.84
C ASP A 78 -17.47 2.14 8.25
N CYS A 79 -18.26 3.07 7.72
CA CYS A 79 -17.79 4.31 7.09
C CYS A 79 -18.02 5.54 7.98
N ASN A 80 -18.54 5.37 9.20
CA ASN A 80 -18.81 6.48 10.11
C ASN A 80 -17.61 6.72 11.05
N PRO A 81 -16.90 7.86 10.93
CA PRO A 81 -15.77 8.18 11.81
C PRO A 81 -16.14 8.22 13.29
N LEU A 82 -17.39 8.54 13.63
CA LEU A 82 -17.89 8.55 15.01
C LEU A 82 -17.91 7.16 15.67
N LEU A 83 -17.86 6.10 14.86
CA LEU A 83 -17.85 4.73 15.35
C LEU A 83 -16.44 4.13 15.38
N ILE A 84 -15.41 4.93 15.13
CA ILE A 84 -14.02 4.53 15.25
C ILE A 84 -13.49 5.07 16.57
N ASP A 85 -12.84 4.20 17.35
CA ASP A 85 -12.23 4.61 18.63
C ASP A 85 -11.19 5.72 18.39
N PRO A 86 -11.25 6.86 19.10
CA PRO A 86 -10.33 7.99 18.93
C PRO A 86 -8.85 7.60 19.04
N SER A 87 -8.49 6.62 19.89
CA SER A 87 -7.11 6.12 20.01
C SER A 87 -6.57 5.52 18.71
N THR A 88 -7.45 5.21 17.76
CA THR A 88 -7.05 4.77 16.42
C THR A 88 -6.22 5.82 15.70
N PHE A 89 -6.52 7.10 15.91
CA PHE A 89 -6.01 8.23 15.14
C PHE A 89 -4.86 8.97 15.81
N VAL A 90 -4.40 8.52 16.98
CA VAL A 90 -3.32 9.15 17.74
C VAL A 90 -1.96 8.56 17.33
N ASP A 91 -0.89 9.34 17.46
CA ASP A 91 0.51 8.95 17.25
C ASP A 91 0.82 8.32 15.88
N VAL A 92 0.14 8.79 14.82
CA VAL A 92 0.42 8.33 13.47
C VAL A 92 1.72 9.01 12.98
N ALA A 93 2.84 8.29 13.07
CA ALA A 93 4.14 8.81 12.63
C ALA A 93 4.07 9.45 11.23
N TRP A 94 4.71 10.61 11.05
CA TRP A 94 4.60 11.41 9.82
C TRP A 94 4.93 10.62 8.54
N TYR A 95 5.91 9.72 8.61
CA TYR A 95 6.34 8.88 7.49
C TYR A 95 5.35 7.73 7.19
N ASP A 96 4.44 7.44 8.12
CA ASP A 96 3.47 6.35 8.04
C ASP A 96 2.05 6.82 7.67
N VAL A 97 1.78 8.13 7.65
CA VAL A 97 0.44 8.69 7.39
C VAL A 97 -0.17 8.16 6.08
N SER A 98 0.64 7.99 5.04
CA SER A 98 0.21 7.41 3.76
C SER A 98 -0.29 5.98 3.91
N ASP A 99 0.47 5.15 4.63
CA ASP A 99 0.12 3.74 4.83
C ASP A 99 -1.04 3.59 5.80
N PHE A 100 -1.17 4.48 6.77
CA PHE A 100 -2.32 4.56 7.68
C PHE A 100 -3.61 4.83 6.91
N ILE A 101 -3.63 5.88 6.07
CA ILE A 101 -4.80 6.21 5.24
C ILE A 101 -5.14 5.07 4.27
N ALA A 102 -4.13 4.47 3.63
CA ALA A 102 -4.34 3.48 2.58
C ALA A 102 -4.71 2.08 3.09
N ASN A 103 -4.18 1.66 4.25
CA ASN A 103 -4.23 0.27 4.70
C ASN A 103 -4.85 0.07 6.08
N VAL A 104 -4.96 1.11 6.91
CA VAL A 104 -5.53 1.00 8.26
C VAL A 104 -6.96 1.50 8.28
N LEU A 105 -7.21 2.72 7.78
CA LEU A 105 -8.53 3.33 7.79
C LEU A 105 -9.53 2.56 6.89
N PRO A 106 -10.84 2.58 7.21
CA PRO A 106 -11.86 2.11 6.29
C PRO A 106 -11.79 2.86 4.95
N ASN A 107 -11.98 2.14 3.85
CA ASN A 107 -11.84 2.62 2.47
C ASN A 107 -13.06 3.43 1.99
N CYS A 108 -13.77 4.10 2.90
CA CYS A 108 -14.97 4.86 2.60
C CYS A 108 -15.15 6.10 3.48
N ILE A 109 -14.25 6.36 4.44
CA ILE A 109 -14.30 7.57 5.26
C ILE A 109 -13.69 8.76 4.52
N TYR A 110 -14.12 9.97 4.90
CA TYR A 110 -13.49 11.20 4.45
C TYR A 110 -12.35 11.59 5.39
N VAL A 111 -11.25 12.07 4.82
CA VAL A 111 -10.06 12.50 5.57
C VAL A 111 -9.49 13.79 5.00
N GLN A 112 -8.81 14.54 5.85
CA GLN A 112 -7.95 15.65 5.49
C GLN A 112 -6.61 15.46 6.19
N VAL A 113 -5.50 15.72 5.51
CA VAL A 113 -4.18 15.79 6.14
C VAL A 113 -3.81 17.25 6.24
N ASP A 114 -3.62 17.69 7.48
CA ASP A 114 -3.27 19.05 7.83
C ASP A 114 -1.91 19.07 8.52
N ALA A 115 -0.90 19.55 7.81
CA ALA A 115 0.44 19.64 8.33
C ALA A 115 0.86 21.10 8.56
N ASN A 116 -0.10 22.00 8.81
CA ASN A 116 0.13 23.40 9.10
C ASN A 116 1.04 24.03 8.01
N GLY A 117 2.16 24.63 8.41
CA GLY A 117 3.17 25.21 7.51
C GLY A 117 3.80 24.26 6.48
N PHE A 118 3.62 22.94 6.60
CA PHE A 118 4.09 21.96 5.59
C PHE A 118 3.06 21.70 4.48
N GLY A 119 1.85 22.22 4.63
CA GLY A 119 0.76 22.15 3.66
C GLY A 119 -0.46 21.37 4.17
N GLN A 120 -1.56 21.52 3.44
CA GLN A 120 -2.84 20.92 3.78
C GLN A 120 -3.47 20.30 2.53
N THR A 121 -4.15 19.16 2.67
CA THR A 121 -4.93 18.57 1.57
C THR A 121 -6.35 19.10 1.55
N LYS A 122 -7.05 18.91 0.43
CA LYS A 122 -8.52 18.95 0.43
C LYS A 122 -9.08 17.78 1.26
N ILE A 123 -10.35 17.85 1.65
CA ILE A 123 -11.07 16.69 2.18
C ILE A 123 -11.29 15.70 1.04
N PHE A 124 -10.84 14.46 1.20
CA PHE A 124 -11.00 13.39 0.21
C PHE A 124 -11.45 12.08 0.85
N ASN A 125 -12.10 11.23 0.06
CA ASN A 125 -12.50 9.90 0.51
C ASN A 125 -11.31 8.92 0.41
N THR A 126 -11.04 8.15 1.46
CA THR A 126 -9.93 7.17 1.52
C THR A 126 -9.99 6.14 0.40
N ARG A 127 -11.18 5.84 -0.14
CA ARG A 127 -11.38 5.01 -1.33
C ARG A 127 -10.62 5.48 -2.55
N ASN A 128 -10.52 6.80 -2.69
CA ASN A 128 -9.89 7.46 -3.83
C ASN A 128 -8.47 7.89 -3.50
N TYR A 129 -7.91 7.40 -2.38
CA TYR A 129 -6.58 7.76 -1.97
C TYR A 129 -5.54 7.36 -3.01
N ASN A 130 -4.73 8.34 -3.40
CA ASN A 130 -3.56 8.17 -4.23
C ASN A 130 -2.47 9.10 -3.71
N TYR A 131 -1.37 8.52 -3.26
CA TYR A 131 -0.25 9.24 -2.64
C TYR A 131 0.20 10.50 -3.42
N TYR A 132 0.21 10.43 -4.76
CA TYR A 132 0.66 11.52 -5.61
C TYR A 132 -0.41 12.57 -5.90
N GLN A 133 -1.68 12.16 -5.95
CA GLN A 133 -2.78 13.04 -6.38
C GLN A 133 -3.52 13.69 -5.19
N SER A 134 -3.43 13.11 -3.99
CA SER A 134 -4.12 13.61 -2.80
C SER A 134 -3.42 14.80 -2.13
N GLY A 135 -2.20 15.15 -2.55
CA GLY A 135 -1.36 16.17 -1.90
C GLY A 135 -0.50 15.63 -0.74
N VAL A 136 -0.80 14.42 -0.23
CA VAL A 136 -0.08 13.81 0.91
C VAL A 136 1.41 13.65 0.62
N LYS A 137 1.80 13.30 -0.61
CA LYS A 137 3.24 13.23 -0.97
C LYS A 137 3.96 14.55 -0.72
N GLN A 138 3.40 15.67 -1.16
CA GLN A 138 4.07 16.96 -1.03
C GLN A 138 4.28 17.33 0.43
N ILE A 139 3.26 17.09 1.28
CA ILE A 139 3.35 17.26 2.73
C ILE A 139 4.48 16.39 3.31
N ILE A 140 4.51 15.09 3.01
CA ILE A 140 5.55 14.19 3.53
C ILE A 140 6.96 14.62 3.08
N GLU A 141 7.13 15.05 1.83
CA GLU A 141 8.42 15.53 1.34
C GLU A 141 8.85 16.85 2.02
N ASN A 142 7.91 17.73 2.34
CA ASN A 142 8.19 18.96 3.08
C ASN A 142 8.60 18.66 4.52
N ILE A 143 7.88 17.76 5.21
CA ILE A 143 8.25 17.30 6.57
C ILE A 143 9.62 16.61 6.54
N ARG A 144 9.89 15.77 5.53
CA ARG A 144 11.19 15.09 5.40
C ARG A 144 12.34 16.09 5.33
N LYS A 145 12.22 17.14 4.50
CA LYS A 145 13.26 18.18 4.41
C LYS A 145 13.50 18.87 5.74
N TYR A 146 12.44 19.14 6.51
CA TYR A 146 12.56 19.69 7.85
C TYR A 146 13.28 18.74 8.79
N VAL A 147 12.81 17.50 8.93
CA VAL A 147 13.41 16.49 9.81
C VAL A 147 14.88 16.20 9.45
N ASP A 148 15.21 16.10 8.17
CA ASP A 148 16.58 15.85 7.70
C ASP A 148 17.52 17.06 7.97
N SER A 149 16.96 18.26 8.14
CA SER A 149 17.73 19.47 8.50
C SER A 149 17.97 19.62 10.00
N LYS A 150 17.31 18.82 10.84
CA LYS A 150 17.41 18.91 12.30
C LYS A 150 18.42 17.90 12.88
N PRO A 151 19.05 18.23 14.03
CA PRO A 151 19.80 17.27 14.83
C PRO A 151 18.96 16.02 15.15
N LYS A 152 19.60 14.85 15.21
CA LYS A 152 18.95 13.53 15.39
C LYS A 152 18.15 13.34 16.70
N ASN A 153 18.17 14.33 17.60
CA ASN A 153 17.52 14.30 18.92
C ASN A 153 16.38 15.34 19.04
N GLU A 154 15.98 15.99 17.95
CA GLU A 154 14.84 16.91 17.95
C GLU A 154 13.50 16.21 17.70
N ASP A 155 12.43 16.92 18.07
CA ASP A 155 11.02 16.53 18.08
C ASP A 155 10.60 15.71 16.87
N TYR A 156 10.03 14.55 17.15
CA TYR A 156 9.61 13.63 16.11
C TYR A 156 8.16 13.92 15.71
N PRO A 157 7.88 14.32 14.45
CA PRO A 157 6.53 14.71 14.08
C PRO A 157 5.59 13.50 14.03
N PHE A 158 4.37 13.68 14.52
CA PHE A 158 3.29 12.70 14.35
C PHE A 158 1.99 13.41 14.04
N PHE A 159 1.03 12.66 13.49
CA PHE A 159 -0.31 13.14 13.25
C PHE A 159 -1.25 12.61 14.32
N SER A 160 -2.12 13.49 14.79
CA SER A 160 -3.26 13.16 15.64
C SER A 160 -4.54 13.49 14.89
N GLY A 161 -5.50 12.56 14.87
CA GLY A 161 -6.74 12.72 14.11
C GLY A 161 -7.92 13.15 14.95
N PHE A 162 -8.65 14.12 14.43
CA PHE A 162 -9.85 14.69 15.03
C PHE A 162 -11.04 14.50 14.10
N VAL A 163 -12.17 14.05 14.62
CA VAL A 163 -13.39 14.00 13.83
C VAL A 163 -13.96 15.41 13.74
N GLN A 164 -14.41 15.80 12.55
CA GLN A 164 -14.98 17.12 12.28
C GLN A 164 -16.21 16.97 11.38
N VAL A 165 -17.13 17.94 11.46
CA VAL A 165 -18.26 18.04 10.53
C VAL A 165 -17.75 18.61 9.20
N ARG A 166 -18.07 17.94 8.10
CA ARG A 166 -17.67 18.39 6.77
C ARG A 166 -18.27 19.77 6.45
N PRO A 167 -17.56 20.62 5.69
CA PRO A 167 -18.11 21.88 5.22
C PRO A 167 -19.46 21.67 4.52
N ASN A 168 -20.42 22.53 4.83
CA ASN A 168 -21.79 22.50 4.30
C ASN A 168 -22.58 21.22 4.66
N ARG A 169 -22.18 20.48 5.70
CA ARG A 169 -22.94 19.37 6.27
C ARG A 169 -23.43 19.72 7.68
N LYS A 170 -24.44 18.98 8.13
CA LYS A 170 -25.02 19.13 9.47
C LYS A 170 -24.48 18.02 10.36
N ASP A 171 -24.44 18.27 11.66
CA ASP A 171 -24.22 17.26 12.69
C ASP A 171 -25.46 16.36 12.82
N ASP A 172 -25.67 15.46 11.85
CA ASP A 172 -26.84 14.59 11.76
C ASP A 172 -26.54 13.12 12.06
N LYS A 173 -25.35 12.85 12.63
CA LYS A 173 -24.83 11.53 13.01
C LYS A 173 -24.70 10.54 11.83
N LYS A 174 -24.85 10.99 10.58
CA LYS A 174 -24.64 10.19 9.37
C LYS A 174 -23.18 10.15 8.95
N PHE A 175 -22.76 9.02 8.39
CA PHE A 175 -21.37 8.76 8.02
C PHE A 175 -20.79 9.79 7.02
N ASP A 176 -21.60 10.33 6.11
CA ASP A 176 -21.16 11.25 5.06
C ASP A 176 -21.09 12.71 5.53
N SER A 177 -21.50 12.99 6.76
CA SER A 177 -21.45 14.32 7.38
C SER A 177 -20.13 14.62 8.07
N TYR A 178 -19.30 13.60 8.36
CA TYR A 178 -18.05 13.76 9.10
C TYR A 178 -16.82 13.41 8.27
N PHE A 179 -15.67 13.92 8.71
CA PHE A 179 -14.36 13.54 8.21
C PHE A 179 -13.35 13.49 9.35
N VAL A 180 -12.21 12.84 9.13
CA VAL A 180 -11.08 12.85 10.08
C VAL A 180 -10.02 13.84 9.59
N GLN A 181 -9.77 14.88 10.36
CA GLN A 181 -8.65 15.80 10.14
C GLN A 181 -7.43 15.27 10.89
N LEU A 182 -6.42 14.81 10.15
CA LEU A 182 -5.13 14.39 10.69
C LEU A 182 -4.23 15.63 10.80
N VAL A 183 -4.03 16.12 12.01
CA VAL A 183 -3.26 17.33 12.30
C VAL A 183 -1.85 16.96 12.75
N LEU A 184 -0.83 17.56 12.14
CA LEU A 184 0.57 17.37 12.51
C LEU A 184 0.86 18.09 13.83
N ASN A 185 1.56 17.39 14.71
CA ASN A 185 2.00 17.93 15.99
C ASN A 185 3.44 17.46 16.32
N PHE A 186 4.11 18.21 17.18
CA PHE A 186 5.48 17.98 17.61
C PHE A 186 5.46 17.79 19.13
N ASN A 187 5.83 16.59 19.62
CA ASN A 187 5.84 16.28 21.06
C ASN A 187 4.56 16.63 21.84
N GLY A 188 3.39 16.53 21.20
CA GLY A 188 2.10 16.87 21.82
C GLY A 188 1.68 18.34 21.68
N GLU A 189 2.53 19.20 21.12
CA GLU A 189 2.21 20.59 20.81
C GLU A 189 1.74 20.72 19.36
N TYR A 190 0.60 21.38 19.18
CA TYR A 190 0.06 21.73 17.87
C TYR A 190 0.60 23.11 17.47
N ILE A 191 0.97 23.26 16.20
CA ILE A 191 1.44 24.55 15.67
C ILE A 191 0.27 25.57 15.65
N GLU A 192 -0.95 25.09 15.44
CA GLU A 192 -2.18 25.88 15.42
C GLU A 192 -3.20 25.28 16.38
N GLU A 193 -4.07 26.12 16.94
CA GLU A 193 -5.13 25.67 17.84
C GLU A 193 -6.10 24.76 17.08
N VAL A 194 -6.25 23.53 17.57
CA VAL A 194 -7.16 22.54 16.99
C VAL A 194 -8.49 22.62 17.72
N GLU A 195 -9.57 22.89 16.99
CA GLU A 195 -10.91 22.82 17.55
C GLU A 195 -11.29 21.36 17.86
N ILE A 196 -11.12 20.93 19.10
CA ILE A 196 -11.50 19.57 19.53
C ILE A 196 -13.00 19.56 19.82
N ARG A 197 -13.77 18.83 19.01
CA ARG A 197 -15.19 18.57 19.26
C ARG A 197 -15.37 17.16 19.78
N GLU A 198 -16.01 17.04 20.93
CA GLU A 198 -16.49 15.76 21.43
C GLU A 198 -17.82 15.42 20.75
N PHE A 199 -17.89 14.22 20.17
CA PHE A 199 -19.11 13.72 19.56
C PHE A 199 -19.64 12.53 20.33
N GLU A 200 -20.95 12.52 20.56
CA GLU A 200 -21.61 11.35 21.12
C GLU A 200 -21.69 10.22 20.10
N ILE A 201 -21.29 9.01 20.53
CA ILE A 201 -21.54 7.79 19.77
C ILE A 201 -23.05 7.64 19.57
N PRO A 202 -23.53 7.42 18.33
CA PRO A 202 -24.95 7.18 18.06
C PRO A 202 -25.53 6.09 18.96
N GLN A 203 -26.75 6.31 19.46
CA GLN A 203 -27.41 5.40 20.40
C GLN A 203 -27.48 3.96 19.86
N GLY A 204 -27.23 2.98 20.72
CA GLY A 204 -27.23 1.55 20.35
C GLY A 204 -26.04 1.08 19.51
N LYS A 205 -25.12 1.97 19.09
CA LYS A 205 -23.98 1.62 18.22
C LYS A 205 -22.67 1.31 18.95
N ARG A 206 -22.63 1.34 20.29
CA ARG A 206 -21.42 1.01 21.08
C ARG A 206 -20.80 -0.35 20.72
N ARG A 207 -21.62 -1.37 20.45
CA ARG A 207 -21.11 -2.69 20.01
C ARG A 207 -20.40 -2.63 18.65
N LYS A 208 -20.85 -1.75 17.76
CA LYS A 208 -20.22 -1.53 16.45
C LYS A 208 -18.86 -0.87 16.57
N VAL A 209 -18.67 0.02 17.54
CA VAL A 209 -17.36 0.61 17.85
C VAL A 209 -16.32 -0.49 18.09
N ASN A 210 -16.62 -1.44 18.97
CA ASN A 210 -15.70 -2.55 19.25
C ASN A 210 -15.42 -3.40 18.01
N THR A 211 -16.42 -3.65 17.16
CA THR A 211 -16.23 -4.43 15.92
C THR A 211 -15.31 -3.70 14.95
N ILE A 212 -15.55 -2.41 14.72
CA ILE A 212 -14.76 -1.57 13.82
C ILE A 212 -13.33 -1.42 14.34
N THR A 213 -13.17 -1.14 15.63
CA THR A 213 -11.85 -1.03 16.29
C THR A 213 -11.06 -2.33 16.19
N ASN A 214 -11.71 -3.49 16.35
CA ASN A 214 -11.04 -4.79 16.19
C ASN A 214 -10.56 -5.02 14.76
N GLU A 215 -11.36 -4.66 13.76
CA GLU A 215 -10.99 -4.77 12.35
C GLU A 215 -9.83 -3.81 12.00
N ILE A 216 -9.85 -2.58 12.52
CA ILE A 216 -8.76 -1.63 12.39
C ILE A 216 -7.47 -2.16 13.03
N ASN A 217 -7.57 -2.71 14.25
CA ASN A 217 -6.42 -3.30 14.95
C ASN A 217 -5.85 -4.51 14.21
N LYS A 218 -6.71 -5.32 13.59
CA LYS A 218 -6.29 -6.40 12.70
C LYS A 218 -5.51 -5.85 11.50
N ARG A 219 -5.99 -4.79 10.84
CA ARG A 219 -5.29 -4.13 9.74
C ARG A 219 -3.94 -3.54 10.16
N LYS A 220 -3.86 -2.89 11.33
CA LYS A 220 -2.59 -2.42 11.92
C LYS A 220 -1.59 -3.60 12.07
N LYS A 221 -2.03 -4.72 12.66
CA LYS A 221 -1.21 -5.94 12.80
C LYS A 221 -0.77 -6.53 11.45
N GLU A 222 -1.66 -6.57 10.46
CA GLU A 222 -1.35 -7.05 9.12
C GLU A 222 -0.33 -6.17 8.40
N LEU A 223 -0.44 -4.84 8.53
CA LEU A 223 0.51 -3.89 7.98
C LEU A 223 1.91 -4.08 8.60
N VAL A 224 2.01 -4.14 9.93
CA VAL A 224 3.27 -4.38 10.65
C VAL A 224 3.90 -5.71 10.22
N ASN A 225 3.09 -6.78 10.16
CA ASN A 225 3.56 -8.09 9.72
C ASN A 225 4.05 -8.08 8.28
N THR A 226 3.36 -7.36 7.39
CA THR A 226 3.75 -7.20 5.98
C THR A 226 5.08 -6.44 5.87
N ARG A 227 5.24 -5.33 6.61
CA ARG A 227 6.49 -4.56 6.67
C ARG A 227 7.65 -5.42 7.20
N ARG A 228 7.43 -6.17 8.29
CA ARG A 228 8.42 -7.11 8.85
C ARG A 228 8.84 -8.18 7.84
N LYS A 229 7.89 -8.78 7.12
CA LYS A 229 8.16 -9.79 6.08
C LYS A 229 8.97 -9.19 4.92
N LYS A 230 8.61 -7.99 4.46
CA LYS A 230 9.36 -7.25 3.43
C LYS A 230 10.80 -6.97 3.87
N ARG A 231 10.99 -6.47 5.09
CA ARG A 231 12.32 -6.17 5.65
C ARG A 231 13.19 -7.42 5.73
N LYS A 232 12.67 -8.51 6.32
CA LYS A 232 13.37 -9.80 6.39
C LYS A 232 13.74 -10.35 5.02
N ALA A 233 12.86 -10.23 4.04
CA ALA A 233 13.13 -10.67 2.67
C ALA A 233 14.26 -9.85 2.02
N LEU A 234 14.27 -8.54 2.25
CA LEU A 234 15.34 -7.65 1.78
C LEU A 234 16.67 -7.96 2.46
N GLU A 235 16.69 -8.11 3.78
CA GLU A 235 17.87 -8.50 4.57
C GLU A 235 18.46 -9.83 4.07
N THR A 236 17.61 -10.84 3.89
CA THR A 236 18.01 -12.17 3.39
C THR A 236 18.60 -12.08 1.99
N THR A 237 17.94 -11.33 1.11
CA THR A 237 18.41 -11.15 -0.28
C THR A 237 19.75 -10.42 -0.32
N ASN A 238 19.91 -9.35 0.47
CA ASN A 238 21.17 -8.62 0.57
C ASN A 238 22.30 -9.49 1.15
N LYS A 239 22.00 -10.34 2.14
CA LYS A 239 22.98 -11.30 2.69
C LYS A 239 23.43 -12.29 1.62
N ASN A 240 22.51 -12.86 0.85
CA ASN A 240 22.84 -13.79 -0.22
C ASN A 240 23.66 -13.12 -1.34
N ILE A 241 23.35 -11.87 -1.71
CA ILE A 241 24.16 -11.10 -2.67
C ILE A 241 25.58 -10.90 -2.15
N LYS A 242 25.74 -10.50 -0.87
CA LYS A 242 27.06 -10.34 -0.24
C LYS A 242 27.87 -11.65 -0.24
N ASN A 243 27.22 -12.80 -0.07
CA ASN A 243 27.89 -14.11 -0.14
C ASN A 243 28.41 -14.41 -1.56
N VAL A 244 27.64 -14.07 -2.60
CA VAL A 244 28.07 -14.19 -4.00
C VAL A 244 29.31 -13.33 -4.22
N ASP A 245 29.29 -12.07 -3.80
CA ASP A 245 30.43 -11.15 -3.94
C ASP A 245 31.66 -11.63 -3.18
N ALA A 246 31.48 -12.12 -1.94
CA ALA A 246 32.57 -12.65 -1.12
C ALA A 246 33.20 -13.90 -1.76
N THR A 247 32.38 -14.84 -2.24
CA THR A 247 32.86 -16.05 -2.92
C THR A 247 33.58 -15.71 -4.22
N ASN A 248 33.07 -14.75 -4.99
CA ASN A 248 33.71 -14.26 -6.21
C ASN A 248 35.07 -13.61 -5.92
N LYS A 249 35.16 -12.76 -4.88
CA LYS A 249 36.44 -12.16 -4.44
C LYS A 249 37.46 -13.23 -4.04
N LYS A 250 37.03 -14.29 -3.35
CA LYS A 250 37.90 -15.44 -3.01
C LYS A 250 38.37 -16.15 -4.27
N LEU A 251 37.46 -16.49 -5.19
CA LEU A 251 37.80 -17.16 -6.45
C LEU A 251 38.87 -16.41 -7.26
N LYS A 252 38.79 -15.08 -7.33
CA LYS A 252 39.77 -14.23 -8.04
C LYS A 252 41.17 -14.23 -7.42
N ARG A 253 41.28 -14.51 -6.12
CA ARG A 253 42.57 -14.52 -5.39
C ARG A 253 43.20 -15.91 -5.33
N THR A 254 42.41 -16.97 -5.54
CA THR A 254 42.88 -18.34 -5.48
C THR A 254 43.74 -18.69 -6.68
N LYS A 255 44.95 -19.20 -6.45
CA LYS A 255 45.88 -19.64 -7.51
C LYS A 255 45.70 -21.13 -7.88
N SER A 256 45.38 -21.98 -6.90
CA SER A 256 45.17 -23.42 -7.06
C SER A 256 43.95 -23.77 -7.93
N ASN A 257 44.13 -24.65 -8.92
CA ASN A 257 43.06 -25.07 -9.83
C ASN A 257 41.98 -25.92 -9.14
N SER A 258 42.36 -26.80 -8.21
CA SER A 258 41.40 -27.62 -7.45
C SER A 258 40.51 -26.76 -6.55
N ASP A 259 41.08 -25.72 -5.92
CA ASP A 259 40.34 -24.79 -5.07
C ASP A 259 39.49 -23.82 -5.89
N LYS A 260 39.95 -23.41 -7.09
CA LYS A 260 39.11 -22.66 -8.05
C LYS A 260 37.86 -23.43 -8.43
N LEU A 261 37.98 -24.74 -8.71
CA LEU A 261 36.82 -25.57 -9.06
C LEU A 261 35.82 -25.66 -7.90
N LYS A 262 36.30 -25.88 -6.67
CA LYS A 262 35.46 -25.88 -5.45
C LYS A 262 34.75 -24.54 -5.25
N LEU A 263 35.48 -23.43 -5.35
CA LEU A 263 34.93 -22.07 -5.21
C LEU A 263 33.96 -21.70 -6.33
N SER A 264 34.18 -22.17 -7.56
CA SER A 264 33.26 -21.99 -8.68
C SER A 264 31.92 -22.71 -8.44
N ASN A 265 31.97 -23.96 -7.96
CA ASN A 265 30.76 -24.71 -7.58
C ASN A 265 30.04 -24.04 -6.39
N GLN A 266 30.78 -23.54 -5.41
CA GLN A 266 30.21 -22.77 -4.31
C GLN A 266 29.55 -21.46 -4.79
N LEU A 267 30.20 -20.75 -5.73
CA LEU A 267 29.66 -19.53 -6.31
C LEU A 267 28.35 -19.78 -7.04
N LEU A 268 28.24 -20.88 -7.82
CA LEU A 268 26.99 -21.28 -8.47
C LEU A 268 25.87 -21.55 -7.45
N LYS A 269 26.19 -22.23 -6.34
CA LYS A 269 25.22 -22.48 -5.26
C LYS A 269 24.73 -21.18 -4.62
N GLU A 270 25.64 -20.27 -4.26
CA GLU A 270 25.27 -18.96 -3.68
C GLU A 270 24.49 -18.10 -4.68
N PHE A 271 24.86 -18.12 -5.96
CA PHE A 271 24.13 -17.42 -7.03
C PHE A 271 22.69 -17.92 -7.16
N ASN A 272 22.49 -19.24 -7.27
CA ASN A 272 21.17 -19.83 -7.38
C ASN A 272 20.30 -19.53 -6.14
N LYS A 273 20.91 -19.55 -4.95
CA LYS A 273 20.24 -19.19 -3.69
C LYS A 273 19.82 -17.72 -3.68
N ALA A 274 20.69 -16.81 -4.12
CA ALA A 274 20.38 -15.39 -4.21
C ALA A 274 19.27 -15.10 -5.23
N MET A 275 19.35 -15.72 -6.41
CA MET A 275 18.32 -15.62 -7.46
C MET A 275 16.96 -16.13 -6.98
N LYS A 276 16.91 -17.32 -6.36
CA LYS A 276 15.68 -17.89 -5.80
C LYS A 276 15.07 -16.98 -4.73
N SER A 277 15.88 -16.43 -3.83
CA SER A 277 15.43 -15.47 -2.81
C SER A 277 14.83 -14.20 -3.44
N LEU A 278 15.50 -13.67 -4.47
CA LEU A 278 15.05 -12.49 -5.21
C LEU A 278 13.73 -12.73 -5.94
N GLU A 279 13.58 -13.86 -6.62
CA GLU A 279 12.36 -14.28 -7.31
C GLU A 279 11.19 -14.51 -6.34
N GLN A 280 11.44 -15.20 -5.23
CA GLN A 280 10.42 -15.41 -4.20
C GLN A 280 9.94 -14.09 -3.59
N GLY A 281 10.86 -13.15 -3.31
CA GLY A 281 10.49 -11.84 -2.80
C GLY A 281 9.67 -11.03 -3.80
N TYR A 282 10.00 -11.11 -5.10
CA TYR A 282 9.22 -10.47 -6.16
C TYR A 282 7.83 -11.10 -6.31
N ALA A 283 7.75 -12.44 -6.36
CA ALA A 283 6.49 -13.17 -6.46
C ALA A 283 5.54 -12.89 -5.28
N LYS A 284 6.09 -12.70 -4.07
CA LYS A 284 5.33 -12.32 -2.87
C LYS A 284 4.97 -10.83 -2.81
N GLY A 285 5.39 -10.02 -3.79
CA GLY A 285 5.15 -8.57 -3.83
C GLY A 285 5.97 -7.78 -2.81
N TYR A 286 7.05 -8.36 -2.28
CA TYR A 286 7.95 -7.66 -1.35
C TYR A 286 8.91 -6.73 -2.09
N PHE A 287 9.20 -7.02 -3.36
CA PHE A 287 10.05 -6.19 -4.21
C PHE A 287 9.24 -5.58 -5.35
N THR A 288 9.50 -4.31 -5.65
CA THR A 288 8.98 -3.69 -6.87
C THR A 288 9.67 -4.29 -8.10
N LYS A 289 9.04 -4.19 -9.27
CA LYS A 289 9.66 -4.63 -10.54
C LYS A 289 11.00 -3.94 -10.77
N THR A 290 11.10 -2.65 -10.45
CA THR A 290 12.34 -1.86 -10.56
C THR A 290 13.44 -2.42 -9.66
N LEU A 291 13.14 -2.64 -8.37
CA LEU A 291 14.10 -3.21 -7.43
C LEU A 291 14.53 -4.63 -7.82
N TYR A 292 13.57 -5.47 -8.22
CA TYR A 292 13.85 -6.82 -8.71
C TYR A 292 14.81 -6.81 -9.90
N ASN A 293 14.51 -5.99 -10.91
CA ASN A 293 15.34 -5.87 -12.10
C ASN A 293 16.74 -5.33 -11.79
N GLN A 294 16.85 -4.34 -10.90
CA GLN A 294 18.12 -3.79 -10.46
C GLN A 294 18.98 -4.87 -9.79
N ARG A 295 18.45 -5.54 -8.76
CA ARG A 295 19.17 -6.60 -8.03
C ARG A 295 19.52 -7.80 -8.91
N LYS A 296 18.64 -8.16 -9.85
CA LYS A 296 18.91 -9.22 -10.83
C LYS A 296 20.10 -8.87 -11.71
N LYS A 297 20.19 -7.62 -12.20
CA LYS A 297 21.34 -7.15 -12.99
C LYS A 297 22.64 -7.19 -12.18
N GLU A 298 22.60 -6.74 -10.91
CA GLU A 298 23.75 -6.80 -10.00
C GLU A 298 24.26 -8.24 -9.81
N LEU A 299 23.35 -9.19 -9.53
CA LEU A 299 23.68 -10.61 -9.37
C LEU A 299 24.28 -11.23 -10.63
N ILE A 300 23.67 -10.97 -11.81
CA ILE A 300 24.18 -11.50 -13.08
C ILE A 300 25.56 -10.93 -13.39
N LYS A 301 25.80 -9.63 -13.14
CA LYS A 301 27.11 -9.00 -13.32
C LYS A 301 28.16 -9.62 -12.41
N ALA A 302 27.84 -9.80 -11.13
CA ALA A 302 28.73 -10.44 -10.17
C ALA A 302 29.12 -11.87 -10.59
N PHE A 303 28.15 -12.64 -11.10
CA PHE A 303 28.38 -14.02 -11.55
C PHE A 303 29.17 -14.11 -12.87
N ARG A 304 28.87 -13.27 -13.87
CA ARG A 304 29.57 -13.28 -15.17
C ARG A 304 31.05 -12.93 -15.04
N LEU A 305 31.40 -11.96 -14.19
CA LEU A 305 32.78 -11.57 -13.91
C LEU A 305 33.64 -12.70 -13.31
N ALA A 306 33.03 -13.78 -12.84
CA ALA A 306 33.71 -14.92 -12.23
C ALA A 306 34.00 -16.05 -13.21
N LYS A 307 33.27 -16.13 -14.34
CA LYS A 307 33.44 -17.19 -15.34
C LYS A 307 34.55 -16.93 -16.37
N GLY A 308 35.29 -15.83 -16.23
CA GLY A 308 36.19 -15.36 -17.29
C GLY A 308 35.34 -14.84 -18.45
N GLY A 309 35.09 -13.53 -18.47
CA GLY A 309 34.40 -12.92 -19.59
C GLY A 309 35.34 -12.89 -20.78
N GLU A 310 35.23 -13.86 -21.67
CA GLU A 310 35.41 -13.63 -23.10
C GLU A 310 34.03 -13.81 -23.74
N ILE A 311 33.54 -12.73 -24.34
CA ILE A 311 32.69 -12.82 -25.53
C ILE A 311 33.67 -12.87 -26.69
#